data_AF-A0AAV4QKY2-F1
#
_entry.id   AF-A0AAV4QKY2-F1
#
_cell.length_a   1.000
_cell.length_b   1.000
_cell.length_c   1.000
_cell.angle_alpha   90.00
_cell.angle_beta   90.00
_cell.angle_gamma   90.00
#
_symmetry.space_group_name_H-M   'P 1'
#
loop_
_entity.id
_entity.type
_entity.pdbx_description
1 polymer ?
#
loop_
_entity_poly.entity_id
_entity_poly.type
_entity_poly.pdbx_seq_one_letter_code
_entity_poly.pdbx_strand_id
1 'polypeptide(L)'
;MLWKKLKHFWLDYRARAVVLTNEYLSCRNTEREIIGLHTACLRQLVNQIKDPGAPVAECYQSFQVIRYLPEEFSRIIQNIYC
;
A
#
# COMPACT_ATOMS: atom_id res chain seq x y z
N MET A 1 -2.60 4.35 36.11
CA MET A 1 -3.27 3.43 35.15
C MET A 1 -3.26 3.91 33.69
N LEU A 2 -3.02 5.19 33.39
CA LEU A 2 -3.00 5.73 32.01
C LEU A 2 -1.87 5.16 31.12
N TRP A 3 -0.67 5.00 31.68
CA TRP A 3 0.51 4.49 30.96
C TRP A 3 0.34 3.07 30.41
N LYS A 4 -0.38 2.18 31.11
CA LYS A 4 -0.68 0.83 30.63
C LYS A 4 -1.67 0.85 29.46
N LYS A 5 -2.70 1.71 29.54
CA LYS A 5 -3.68 1.90 28.45
C LYS A 5 -3.03 2.49 27.21
N LEU A 6 -2.13 3.46 27.37
CA LEU A 6 -1.32 4.00 26.27
C LEU A 6 -0.49 2.89 25.63
N LYS A 7 0.26 2.10 26.39
CA LYS A 7 1.06 0.99 25.82
C LYS A 7 0.21 0.00 25.01
N HIS A 8 -0.98 -0.36 25.49
CA HIS A 8 -1.91 -1.20 24.74
C HIS A 8 -2.39 -0.53 23.44
N PHE A 9 -2.72 0.76 23.50
CA PHE A 9 -3.10 1.53 22.32
C PHE A 9 -1.99 1.59 21.27
N TRP A 10 -0.74 1.83 21.68
CA TRP A 10 0.43 1.82 20.79
C TRP A 10 0.71 0.44 20.19
N LEU A 11 0.47 -0.64 20.94
CA LEU A 11 0.56 -2.02 20.43
C LEU A 11 -0.53 -2.31 19.39
N ASP A 12 -1.78 -1.94 19.66
CA ASP A 12 -2.89 -2.10 18.72
C ASP A 12 -2.65 -1.28 17.44
N TYR A 13 -2.18 -0.04 17.60
CA TYR A 13 -1.78 0.84 16.51
C TYR A 13 -0.68 0.22 15.65
N ARG A 14 0.38 -0.34 16.26
CA ARG A 14 1.48 -0.99 15.51
C ARG A 14 0.99 -2.25 14.81
N ALA A 15 0.11 -3.03 15.44
CA ALA A 15 -0.50 -4.21 14.83
C ALA A 15 -1.33 -3.82 13.61
N ARG A 16 -2.15 -2.76 13.70
CA ARG A 16 -2.91 -2.21 12.58
C ARG A 16 -2.01 -1.78 11.42
N ALA A 17 -0.92 -1.06 11.70
CA ALA A 17 0.03 -0.65 10.67
C ALA A 17 0.65 -1.87 9.94
N VAL A 18 0.99 -2.94 10.67
CA VAL A 18 1.51 -4.19 10.08
C VAL A 18 0.47 -4.87 9.21
N VAL A 19 -0.79 -4.97 9.66
CA VAL A 19 -1.89 -5.56 8.88
C VAL A 19 -2.12 -4.78 7.59
N LEU A 20 -2.24 -3.45 7.67
CA LEU A 20 -2.44 -2.58 6.50
C LEU A 20 -1.27 -2.67 5.52
N THR A 21 -0.04 -2.78 6.03
CA THR A 21 1.15 -3.00 5.18
C THR A 21 1.08 -4.34 4.48
N ASN A 22 0.67 -5.41 5.17
CA ASN A 22 0.50 -6.72 4.57
C ASN A 22 -0.59 -6.73 3.49
N GLU A 23 -1.72 -6.05 3.73
CA GLU A 23 -2.80 -5.87 2.75
C GLU A 23 -2.32 -5.09 1.52
N TYR A 24 -1.57 -4.01 1.74
CA TYR A 24 -0.94 -3.22 0.68
C TYR A 24 0.02 -4.04 -0.19
N LEU A 25 0.87 -4.87 0.42
CA LEU A 25 1.78 -5.76 -0.30
C LEU A 25 1.06 -6.92 -1.00
N SER A 26 -0.12 -7.30 -0.50
CA SER A 26 -0.93 -8.40 -1.04
C SER A 26 -1.97 -7.94 -2.04
N CYS A 27 -2.15 -6.63 -2.22
CA CYS A 27 -3.03 -6.05 -3.22
C CYS A 27 -2.48 -6.42 -4.60
N ARG A 28 -3.03 -7.48 -5.18
CA ARG A 28 -2.71 -7.92 -6.54
C ARG A 28 -3.80 -7.40 -7.46
N ASN A 29 -3.39 -6.91 -8.61
CA ASN A 29 -4.29 -6.72 -9.74
C ASN A 29 -4.64 -8.13 -10.25
N THR A 30 -5.84 -8.62 -9.98
CA THR A 30 -6.37 -9.80 -10.69
C THR A 30 -6.50 -9.40 -12.15
N GLU A 31 -6.16 -10.29 -13.08
CA GLU A 31 -6.06 -10.05 -14.54
C GLU A 31 -7.32 -9.45 -15.22
N ARG A 32 -8.38 -9.12 -14.47
CA ARG A 32 -9.63 -8.49 -14.91
C ARG A 32 -9.99 -7.21 -14.16
N GLU A 33 -9.22 -6.79 -13.16
CA GLU A 33 -9.48 -5.52 -12.48
C GLU A 33 -9.07 -4.38 -13.41
N ILE A 34 -9.99 -3.44 -13.62
CA ILE A 34 -9.70 -2.17 -14.29
C ILE A 34 -8.57 -1.51 -13.48
N ILE A 35 -7.46 -1.10 -14.12
CA ILE A 35 -6.32 -0.45 -13.44
C ILE A 35 -6.74 0.69 -12.50
N GLY A 36 -7.82 1.40 -12.86
CA GLY A 36 -8.44 2.40 -12.00
C GLY A 36 -8.88 1.88 -10.63
N LEU A 37 -9.43 0.66 -10.54
CA LEU A 37 -9.81 0.01 -9.29
C LEU A 37 -8.58 -0.38 -8.46
N HIS A 38 -7.57 -0.96 -9.10
CA HIS A 38 -6.32 -1.33 -8.43
C HIS A 38 -5.60 -0.10 -7.84
N THR A 39 -5.46 0.97 -8.64
CA THR A 39 -4.86 2.24 -8.20
C THR A 39 -5.69 2.94 -7.13
N ALA A 40 -7.02 2.87 -7.18
CA ALA A 40 -7.89 3.39 -6.13
C ALA A 40 -7.73 2.62 -4.81
N CYS A 41 -7.63 1.29 -4.86
CA CYS A 41 -7.39 0.42 -3.70
C CYS A 41 -6.05 0.76 -3.03
N LEU A 42 -4.97 0.84 -3.81
CA LEU A 42 -3.65 1.26 -3.32
C LEU A 42 -3.70 2.66 -2.67
N ARG A 43 -4.39 3.61 -3.29
CA ARG A 43 -4.55 4.97 -2.73
C ARG A 43 -5.29 4.96 -1.40
N GLN A 44 -6.34 4.16 -1.28
CA GLN A 44 -7.09 4.00 -0.03
C GLN A 44 -6.20 3.41 1.08
N LEU A 45 -5.42 2.38 0.77
CA LEU A 45 -4.49 1.75 1.72
C LEU A 45 -3.37 2.72 2.13
N VAL A 46 -2.77 3.45 1.20
CA VAL A 46 -1.75 4.49 1.50
C VAL A 46 -2.31 5.54 2.46
N ASN A 47 -3.53 6.02 2.23
CA ASN A 47 -4.17 6.99 3.12
C ASN A 47 -4.42 6.42 4.52
N GLN A 48 -4.84 5.16 4.62
CA GLN A 48 -5.05 4.47 5.89
C GLN A 48 -3.76 4.15 6.64
N ILE A 49 -2.62 3.99 5.94
CA ILE A 49 -1.30 3.80 6.55
C ILE A 49 -0.69 5.15 6.98
N LYS A 50 -1.03 6.23 6.28
CA LYS A 50 -0.61 7.59 6.61
C LYS A 50 -1.26 8.12 7.89
N ASP A 51 -2.54 7.82 8.11
CA ASP A 51 -3.30 8.25 9.30
C ASP A 51 -2.68 7.79 10.65
N PRO A 52 -2.10 6.58 10.73
CA PRO A 52 -1.24 6.20 11.82
C PRO A 52 -0.07 7.18 12.03
N GLY A 53 0.61 7.62 10.97
CA GLY A 53 1.89 8.33 11.04
C GLY A 53 3.08 7.50 10.53
N ALA A 54 2.81 6.45 9.75
CA ALA A 54 3.82 5.63 9.08
C ALA A 54 3.74 5.83 7.55
N PRO A 55 4.00 7.03 7.01
CA PRO A 55 3.81 7.30 5.59
C PRO A 55 4.61 6.32 4.70
N VAL A 56 3.93 5.70 3.73
CA VAL A 56 4.58 4.87 2.72
C VAL A 56 5.37 5.80 1.81
N ALA A 57 6.67 5.55 1.65
CA ALA A 57 7.51 6.35 0.77
C ALA A 57 7.00 6.31 -0.69
N GLU A 58 7.05 7.44 -1.38
CA GLU A 58 6.52 7.59 -2.74
C GLU A 58 7.13 6.58 -3.73
N CYS A 59 8.42 6.27 -3.59
CA CYS A 59 9.08 5.24 -4.40
C CYS A 59 8.47 3.85 -4.22
N TYR A 60 8.02 3.49 -3.00
CA TYR A 60 7.32 2.25 -2.73
C TYR A 60 5.87 2.26 -3.24
N GLN A 61 5.25 3.44 -3.33
CA GLN A 61 3.94 3.62 -3.98
C GLN A 61 4.04 3.35 -5.48
N SER A 62 4.98 4.02 -6.15
CA SER A 62 5.23 3.82 -7.58
C SER A 62 5.64 2.37 -7.89
N PHE A 63 6.46 1.75 -7.04
CA PHE A 63 6.86 0.35 -7.21
C PHE A 63 5.67 -0.62 -7.20
N GLN A 64 4.71 -0.45 -6.29
CA GLN A 64 3.54 -1.34 -6.24
C GLN A 64 2.65 -1.21 -7.49
N VAL A 65 2.45 0.02 -7.97
CA VAL A 65 1.67 0.26 -9.19
C VAL A 65 2.34 -0.40 -10.39
N ILE A 66 3.66 -0.25 -10.54
CA ILE A 66 4.44 -0.83 -11.64
C ILE A 66 4.46 -2.37 -11.56
N ARG A 67 4.56 -2.94 -10.36
CA ARG A 67 4.65 -4.39 -10.15
C ARG A 67 3.42 -5.16 -10.62
N TYR A 68 2.24 -4.54 -10.51
CA TYR A 68 0.95 -5.16 -10.85
C TYR A 68 0.27 -4.48 -12.04
N LEU A 69 1.05 -3.76 -12.85
CA LEU A 69 0.58 -3.25 -14.13
C LEU A 69 0.32 -4.45 -15.07
N PRO A 70 -0.81 -4.49 -15.78
CA PRO A 70 -1.06 -5.52 -16.77
C PRO A 70 0.01 -5.51 -17.87
N GLU A 71 0.24 -6.68 -18.48
CA GLU A 71 1.30 -6.87 -19.49
C GLU A 71 1.14 -5.94 -20.71
N GLU A 72 -0.09 -5.51 -21.01
CA GLU A 72 -0.36 -4.52 -22.07
C GLU A 72 0.33 -3.16 -21.85
N PHE A 73 0.76 -2.87 -20.61
CA PHE A 73 1.52 -1.67 -20.25
C PHE A 73 3.02 -1.93 -20.04
N SER A 74 3.51 -3.16 -20.28
CA SER A 74 4.92 -3.55 -20.10
C SER A 74 5.90 -2.66 -20.86
N ARG A 75 5.52 -2.17 -22.03
CA ARG A 75 6.32 -1.24 -22.85
C ARG A 75 6.52 0.13 -22.17
N ILE A 76 5.55 0.60 -21.39
CA ILE A 76 5.69 1.82 -20.58
C ILE A 76 6.71 1.58 -19.46
N ILE A 77 6.65 0.40 -18.82
CA ILE A 77 7.59 0.02 -17.76
C ILE A 77 9.02 -0.04 -18.30
N GLN A 78 9.24 -0.65 -19.47
CA GLN A 78 10.56 -0.72 -20.11
C GLN A 78 11.15 0.67 -20.36
N ASN A 79 10.34 1.63 -20.82
CA ASN A 79 10.79 3.01 -21.03
C ASN A 79 11.15 3.78 -19.74
N ILE A 80 10.68 3.34 -18.56
CA ILE A 80 11.00 3.97 -17.27
C ILE A 80 12.36 3.45 -16.74
N TYR A 81 12.74 2.22 -17.10
CA TYR A 81 13.99 1.60 -16.65
C TYR A 81 15.16 1.70 -17.66
N CYS A 82 14.89 2.18 -18.89
CA CYS A 82 15.90 2.46 -19.93
C CYS A 82 16.34 3.92 -19.89
#